data_AF-A0A9D1IWK9-F1
#
_entry.id   AF-A0A9D1IWK9-F1
#
_cell.length_a   1.000
_cell.length_b   1.000
_cell.length_c   1.000
_cell.angle_alpha   90.00
_cell.angle_beta   90.00
_cell.angle_gamma   90.00
#
_symmetry.space_group_name_H-M   'P 1'
#
loop_
_entity.id
_entity.type
_entity.pdbx_description
1 polymer ?
#
loop_
_entity_poly.entity_id
_entity_poly.type
_entity_poly.pdbx_seq_one_letter_code
_entity_poly.pdbx_strand_id
1 'polypeptide(L)'
;MGLDTFATGLSHEDNFHGSYGRYSAFIEELINHVYGTKCREIFRRGRCDGFCDGKYIGPLTEEDMSIWNSQSNDDLNILICHPDDRGQFSPDECRKIYNAIKDIQFDLDTTTYSGKSVCETLEKFKKIFRHCARRRVNLYYR
;
A
#
# COMPACT_ATOMS: atom_id res chain seq x y z
N MET A 1 1.41 12.05 14.47
CA MET A 1 2.39 11.13 13.85
C MET A 1 1.93 10.84 12.43
N GLY A 2 2.79 11.10 11.45
CA GLY A 2 2.52 10.86 10.04
C GLY A 2 3.49 9.83 9.49
N LEU A 3 3.26 9.42 8.25
CA LEU A 3 4.18 8.67 7.43
C LEU A 3 4.76 9.62 6.38
N ASP A 4 6.08 9.76 6.40
CA ASP A 4 6.84 10.48 5.41
C ASP A 4 7.71 9.51 4.61
N THR A 5 7.78 9.73 3.30
CA THR A 5 8.70 8.99 2.43
C THR A 5 9.79 9.90 1.91
N PHE A 6 11.01 9.39 1.75
CA PHE A 6 12.09 10.16 1.18
C PHE A 6 13.05 9.31 0.35
N ALA A 7 13.55 9.89 -0.74
CA ALA A 7 14.57 9.29 -1.59
C ALA A 7 15.49 10.38 -2.14
N THR A 8 16.76 10.05 -2.39
CA THR A 8 17.71 11.00 -2.96
C THR A 8 17.24 11.51 -4.33
N GLY A 9 17.23 12.83 -4.51
CA GLY A 9 16.81 13.48 -5.75
C GLY A 9 15.29 13.48 -6.01
N LEU A 10 14.48 13.03 -5.04
CA LEU A 10 13.03 13.21 -5.07
C LEU A 10 12.69 14.56 -4.46
N SER A 11 11.81 15.34 -5.09
CA SER A 11 11.42 16.65 -4.58
C SER A 11 10.56 16.49 -3.32
N HIS A 12 10.54 17.51 -2.46
CA HIS A 12 9.67 17.50 -1.27
C HIS A 12 8.19 17.38 -1.66
N GLU A 13 7.77 17.95 -2.79
CA GLU A 13 6.39 17.88 -3.28
C GLU A 13 6.03 16.49 -3.82
N ASP A 14 7.01 15.75 -4.36
CA ASP A 14 6.82 14.40 -4.88
C ASP A 14 6.88 13.32 -3.80
N ASN A 15 7.45 13.62 -2.63
CA ASN A 15 7.40 12.75 -1.47
C ASN A 15 5.96 12.58 -0.98
N PHE A 16 5.66 11.39 -0.46
CA PHE A 16 4.45 11.17 0.34
C PHE A 16 4.64 11.75 1.73
N HIS A 17 3.68 12.60 2.11
CA HIS A 17 3.54 13.23 3.41
C HIS A 17 2.07 13.08 3.83
N GLY A 18 1.78 12.23 4.81
CA GLY A 18 0.39 11.90 5.15
C GLY A 18 0.22 11.25 6.52
N SER A 19 -1.03 11.05 6.93
CA SER A 19 -1.31 10.28 8.15
C SER A 19 -1.22 8.77 7.89
N TYR A 20 -0.91 7.99 8.93
CA TYR A 20 -1.01 6.52 8.87
C TYR A 20 -2.41 6.05 8.45
N GLY A 21 -3.47 6.78 8.85
CA GLY A 21 -4.83 6.50 8.40
C GLY A 21 -5.02 6.66 6.88
N ARG A 22 -4.41 7.69 6.28
CA ARG A 22 -4.43 7.88 4.82
C ARG A 22 -3.69 6.75 4.11
N TYR A 23 -2.50 6.39 4.59
CA TYR A 23 -1.71 5.28 4.01
C TYR A 23 -2.45 3.94 4.14
N SER A 24 -3.01 3.65 5.31
CA SER A 24 -3.84 2.49 5.57
C SER A 24 -5.02 2.37 4.63
N ALA A 25 -5.77 3.46 4.44
CA ALA A 25 -6.93 3.47 3.53
C ALA A 25 -6.50 3.20 2.07
N PHE A 26 -5.36 3.76 1.66
CA PHE A 26 -4.78 3.47 0.35
C PHE A 26 -4.42 1.99 0.18
N ILE A 27 -3.73 1.38 1.15
CA ILE A 27 -3.36 -0.05 1.08
C ILE A 27 -4.60 -0.94 1.05
N GLU A 28 -5.61 -0.67 1.88
CA GLU A 28 -6.85 -1.45 1.87
C GLU A 28 -7.58 -1.36 0.53
N GLU A 29 -7.65 -0.17 -0.07
CA GLU A 29 -8.32 0.01 -1.36
C GLU A 29 -7.53 -0.61 -2.50
N LEU A 30 -6.20 -0.56 -2.44
CA LEU A 30 -5.33 -1.26 -3.37
C LEU A 30 -5.56 -2.76 -3.33
N ILE A 31 -5.65 -3.36 -2.13
CA ILE A 31 -5.97 -4.78 -1.96
C ILE A 31 -7.37 -5.09 -2.48
N ASN A 32 -8.37 -4.27 -2.14
CA ASN A 32 -9.75 -4.48 -2.59
C ASN A 32 -9.86 -4.45 -4.13
N HIS A 33 -9.14 -3.53 -4.76
CA HIS A 33 -9.18 -3.37 -6.21
C HIS A 33 -8.44 -4.50 -6.95
N VAL A 34 -7.27 -4.92 -6.45
CA VAL A 34 -6.40 -5.89 -7.15
C VAL A 34 -6.76 -7.33 -6.78
N TYR A 35 -7.04 -7.60 -5.50
CA TYR A 35 -7.29 -8.94 -4.97
C TYR A 35 -8.74 -9.15 -4.53
N GLY A 36 -9.61 -8.13 -4.63
CA GLY A 36 -11.01 -8.24 -4.24
C GLY A 36 -11.27 -8.07 -2.74
N THR A 37 -12.56 -7.95 -2.41
CA THR A 37 -13.04 -7.65 -1.06
C THR A 37 -12.65 -8.72 -0.04
N LYS A 38 -12.63 -9.99 -0.43
CA LYS A 38 -12.26 -11.08 0.50
C LYS A 38 -10.81 -10.95 0.98
N CYS A 39 -9.88 -10.62 0.09
CA CYS A 39 -8.48 -10.38 0.45
C CYS A 39 -8.33 -9.13 1.33
N ARG A 40 -9.12 -8.07 1.10
CA ARG A 40 -9.15 -6.92 2.00
C ARG A 40 -9.60 -7.31 3.42
N GLU A 41 -10.64 -8.13 3.54
CA GLU A 41 -11.11 -8.61 4.85
C GLU A 41 -10.08 -9.48 5.56
N ILE A 42 -9.37 -10.35 4.82
CA ILE A 42 -8.26 -11.16 5.34
C ILE A 42 -7.15 -10.25 5.87
N PHE A 43 -6.74 -9.26 5.08
CA PHE A 43 -5.71 -8.28 5.48
C PHE A 43 -6.11 -7.53 6.77
N ARG A 44 -7.35 -7.03 6.85
CA ARG A 44 -7.84 -6.34 8.05
C ARG A 44 -7.82 -7.24 9.28
N ARG A 45 -8.25 -8.50 9.15
CA ARG A 45 -8.18 -9.49 10.25
C ARG A 45 -6.75 -9.72 10.71
N GLY A 46 -5.81 -9.92 9.79
CA GLY A 46 -4.40 -10.11 10.12
C GLY A 46 -3.78 -8.91 10.83
N ARG A 47 -4.04 -7.70 10.35
CA ARG A 47 -3.51 -6.46 10.96
C ARG A 47 -4.06 -6.20 12.37
N CYS A 48 -5.33 -6.51 12.58
CA CYS A 48 -6.04 -6.25 13.82
C CYS A 48 -5.97 -7.41 14.84
N ASP A 49 -5.24 -8.49 14.55
CA ASP A 49 -5.27 -9.74 15.33
C ASP A 49 -6.70 -10.22 15.62
N GLY A 50 -7.58 -10.13 14.61
CA GLY A 50 -8.99 -10.50 14.72
C GLY A 50 -9.88 -9.52 15.51
N PHE A 51 -9.39 -8.34 15.90
CA PHE A 51 -10.16 -7.30 16.61
C PHE A 51 -10.06 -5.92 15.95
N CYS A 52 -11.07 -5.49 15.20
CA CYS A 52 -11.11 -4.14 14.63
C CYS A 52 -12.30 -3.34 15.20
N ASP A 53 -12.10 -2.04 15.48
CA ASP A 53 -13.14 -1.11 15.92
C ASP A 53 -13.95 -1.60 17.15
N GLY A 54 -13.26 -2.25 18.09
CA GLY A 54 -13.88 -2.80 19.30
C GLY A 54 -14.74 -4.04 19.06
N LYS A 55 -14.71 -4.64 17.86
CA LYS A 55 -15.45 -5.85 17.50
C LYS A 55 -14.48 -6.99 17.19
N TYR A 56 -14.79 -8.16 17.74
CA TYR A 56 -14.14 -9.40 17.34
C TYR A 56 -14.67 -9.82 15.97
N ILE A 57 -13.76 -9.97 15.01
CA ILE A 57 -14.02 -10.38 13.63
C ILE A 57 -13.40 -11.74 13.29
N GLY A 58 -12.80 -12.42 14.29
CA GLY A 58 -12.24 -13.76 14.17
C GLY A 58 -10.77 -13.77 13.73
N PRO A 59 -10.01 -14.84 14.08
CA PRO A 59 -8.61 -14.98 13.69
C PRO A 59 -8.50 -15.29 12.20
N LEU A 60 -7.27 -15.23 11.68
CA LEU A 60 -6.97 -15.80 10.36
C LEU A 60 -7.12 -17.32 10.37
N THR A 61 -7.77 -17.87 9.35
CA THR A 61 -7.90 -19.32 9.15
C THR A 61 -6.95 -19.84 8.08
N GLU A 62 -6.78 -21.16 8.00
CA GLU A 62 -6.03 -21.78 6.89
C GLU A 62 -6.66 -21.50 5.52
N GLU A 63 -7.99 -21.44 5.46
CA GLU A 63 -8.72 -21.06 4.25
C GLU A 63 -8.39 -19.62 3.84
N ASP A 64 -8.34 -18.69 4.79
CA ASP A 64 -7.94 -17.30 4.53
C ASP A 64 -6.51 -17.23 3.93
N MET A 65 -5.58 -17.99 4.50
CA MET A 65 -4.21 -18.06 3.98
C MET A 65 -4.17 -18.67 2.57
N SER A 66 -4.98 -19.70 2.30
CA SER A 66 -5.09 -20.29 0.97
C SER A 66 -5.64 -19.28 -0.06
N ILE A 67 -6.69 -18.53 0.30
CA ILE A 67 -7.26 -17.49 -0.56
C ILE A 67 -6.21 -16.42 -0.85
N TRP A 68 -5.55 -15.90 0.19
CA TRP A 68 -4.53 -14.87 0.05
C TRP A 68 -3.39 -15.34 -0.87
N ASN A 69 -2.85 -16.53 -0.64
CA ASN A 69 -1.76 -17.09 -1.43
C ASN A 69 -2.17 -17.33 -2.89
N SER A 70 -3.44 -17.66 -3.15
CA SER A 70 -3.93 -17.90 -4.51
C SER A 70 -4.16 -16.64 -5.34
N GLN A 71 -4.41 -15.50 -4.69
CA GLN A 71 -4.80 -14.26 -5.36
C GLN A 71 -3.73 -13.17 -5.29
N SER A 72 -2.86 -13.21 -4.29
CA SER A 72 -1.87 -12.18 -4.08
C SER A 72 -0.70 -12.28 -5.07
N ASN A 73 -0.09 -11.12 -5.33
CA ASN A 73 1.08 -10.98 -6.17
C ASN A 73 2.30 -10.68 -5.29
N ASP A 74 3.36 -11.49 -5.42
CA ASP A 74 4.56 -11.36 -4.60
C ASP A 74 5.21 -9.98 -4.68
N ASP A 75 5.24 -9.36 -5.87
CA ASP A 75 5.84 -8.04 -6.08
C ASP A 75 5.04 -6.93 -5.38
N LEU A 76 3.72 -7.02 -5.37
CA LEU A 76 2.86 -6.07 -4.66
C LEU A 76 2.81 -6.33 -3.15
N ASN A 77 2.96 -7.59 -2.73
CA ASN A 77 3.07 -7.97 -1.32
C ASN A 77 4.28 -7.32 -0.64
N ILE A 78 5.34 -7.00 -1.39
CA ILE A 78 6.48 -6.21 -0.87
C ILE A 78 5.99 -4.88 -0.29
N LEU A 79 5.06 -4.19 -0.96
CA LEU A 79 4.47 -2.93 -0.47
C LEU A 79 3.46 -3.18 0.66
N ILE A 80 2.54 -4.13 0.46
CA ILE A 80 1.42 -4.37 1.38
C ILE A 80 1.91 -4.79 2.77
N CYS A 81 2.95 -5.63 2.82
CA CYS A 81 3.49 -6.18 4.06
C CYS A 81 4.68 -5.37 4.59
N HIS A 82 5.02 -4.24 3.96
CA HIS A 82 6.11 -3.39 4.42
C HIS A 82 5.73 -2.69 5.74
N PRO A 83 6.62 -2.66 6.75
CA PRO A 83 6.34 -1.93 7.98
C PRO A 83 6.26 -0.43 7.70
N ASP A 84 5.13 0.18 8.07
CA ASP A 84 4.87 1.60 7.82
C ASP A 84 5.57 2.53 8.82
N ASP A 85 6.12 2.01 9.92
CA ASP A 85 6.79 2.79 10.97
C ASP A 85 8.32 2.80 10.85
N ARG A 86 8.89 1.91 10.03
CA ARG A 86 10.33 1.78 9.80
C ARG A 86 10.61 0.93 8.57
N GLY A 87 11.49 1.40 7.70
CA GLY A 87 12.00 0.55 6.64
C GLY A 87 12.55 1.30 5.44
N GLN A 88 13.04 0.51 4.50
CA GLN A 88 13.46 1.00 3.20
C GLN A 88 12.97 0.03 2.11
N PHE A 89 12.84 0.55 0.90
CA PHE A 89 12.76 -0.25 -0.32
C PHE A 89 14.03 -0.03 -1.12
N SER A 90 14.65 -1.13 -1.53
CA SER A 90 15.72 -1.13 -2.53
C SER A 90 15.19 -0.68 -3.89
N PRO A 91 16.06 -0.29 -4.84
CA PRO A 91 15.63 0.08 -6.19
C PRO A 91 14.95 -1.05 -6.95
N ASP A 92 15.33 -2.30 -6.67
CA ASP A 92 14.75 -3.47 -7.33
C ASP A 92 13.36 -3.80 -6.77
N GLU A 93 13.15 -3.68 -5.45
CA GLU A 93 11.81 -3.71 -4.84
C GLU A 93 10.92 -2.59 -5.38
N CYS A 94 11.46 -1.37 -5.48
CA CYS A 94 10.74 -0.25 -6.10
C CYS A 94 10.34 -0.58 -7.55
N ARG A 95 11.20 -1.26 -8.31
CA ARG A 95 10.89 -1.66 -9.70
C ARG A 95 9.77 -2.69 -9.75
N LYS A 96 9.82 -3.69 -8.87
CA LYS A 96 8.79 -4.73 -8.73
C LYS A 96 7.43 -4.13 -8.40
N ILE A 97 7.38 -3.33 -7.33
CA ILE A 97 6.16 -2.65 -6.90
C ILE A 97 5.63 -1.74 -8.00
N TYR A 98 6.48 -0.90 -8.61
CA TYR A 98 6.07 -0.02 -9.71
C TYR A 98 5.43 -0.81 -10.86
N ASN A 99 6.05 -1.92 -11.28
CA ASN A 99 5.50 -2.76 -12.34
C ASN A 99 4.16 -3.39 -11.98
N ALA A 100 3.94 -3.72 -10.71
CA ALA A 100 2.68 -4.26 -10.22
C ALA A 100 1.55 -3.20 -10.18
N ILE A 101 1.88 -1.93 -9.93
CA ILE A 101 0.86 -0.88 -9.75
C ILE A 101 0.71 0.10 -10.93
N LYS A 102 1.65 0.15 -11.88
CA LYS A 102 1.71 1.22 -12.91
C LYS A 102 0.42 1.37 -13.72
N ASP A 103 -0.27 0.26 -14.00
CA ASP A 103 -1.46 0.22 -14.85
C ASP A 103 -2.77 0.26 -14.05
N ILE A 104 -2.70 0.24 -12.72
CA ILE A 104 -3.88 0.32 -11.84
C ILE A 104 -4.53 1.69 -11.95
N GLN A 105 -5.84 1.75 -12.09
CA GLN A 105 -6.61 2.98 -11.97
C GLN A 105 -7.82 2.71 -11.08
N PHE A 106 -7.95 3.48 -10.01
CA PHE A 106 -9.11 3.38 -9.14
C PHE A 106 -10.32 4.05 -9.79
N ASP A 107 -11.46 3.36 -9.77
CA ASP A 107 -12.77 3.91 -10.12
C ASP A 107 -13.50 4.33 -8.83
N LEU A 108 -12.94 5.34 -8.15
CA LEU A 108 -13.49 5.87 -6.91
C LEU A 108 -14.11 7.25 -7.17
N ASP A 109 -15.15 7.58 -6.42
CA ASP A 109 -15.76 8.90 -6.49
C ASP A 109 -14.79 9.99 -5.99
N THR A 110 -14.15 10.67 -6.94
CA THR A 110 -13.20 11.76 -6.67
C THR A 110 -13.86 13.06 -6.21
N THR A 111 -15.19 13.13 -6.20
CA THR A 111 -15.91 14.24 -5.55
C THR A 111 -15.86 14.12 -4.03
N THR A 112 -15.67 12.90 -3.51
CA THR A 112 -15.43 12.66 -2.08
C THR A 112 -13.97 12.89 -1.72
N TYR A 113 -13.73 13.42 -0.52
CA TYR A 113 -12.38 13.61 0.00
C TYR A 113 -11.61 12.28 0.08
N SER A 114 -12.26 11.21 0.51
CA SER A 114 -11.66 9.88 0.62
C SER A 114 -11.26 9.32 -0.74
N GLY A 115 -12.16 9.33 -1.74
CA GLY A 115 -11.87 8.83 -3.08
C GLY A 115 -10.75 9.61 -3.74
N LYS A 116 -10.81 10.95 -3.69
CA LYS A 116 -9.74 11.82 -4.20
C LYS A 116 -8.39 11.52 -3.54
N SER A 117 -8.38 11.42 -2.21
CA SER A 117 -7.16 11.20 -1.43
C SER A 117 -6.46 9.89 -1.79
N VAL A 118 -7.22 8.80 -1.98
CA VAL A 118 -6.68 7.48 -2.35
C VAL A 118 -6.12 7.47 -3.78
N CYS A 119 -6.83 8.07 -4.74
CA CYS A 119 -6.34 8.20 -6.12
C CYS A 119 -5.04 9.02 -6.19
N GLU A 120 -4.96 10.14 -5.47
CA GLU A 120 -3.74 10.96 -5.38
C GLU A 120 -2.58 10.19 -4.75
N THR A 121 -2.85 9.37 -3.72
CA THR A 121 -1.84 8.55 -3.07
C THR A 121 -1.28 7.48 -4.02
N LEU A 122 -2.14 6.80 -4.80
CA LEU A 122 -1.69 5.84 -5.81
C LEU A 122 -0.74 6.50 -6.84
N GLU A 123 -1.16 7.62 -7.42
CA GLU A 123 -0.35 8.33 -8.42
C GLU A 123 0.97 8.82 -7.86
N LYS A 124 0.97 9.24 -6.60
CA LYS A 124 2.19 9.64 -5.91
C LYS A 124 3.14 8.45 -5.70
N PHE A 125 2.65 7.31 -5.20
CA PHE A 125 3.48 6.11 -5.06
C PHE A 125 4.02 5.58 -6.39
N LYS A 126 3.22 5.61 -7.47
CA LYS A 126 3.71 5.30 -8.83
C LYS A 126 4.92 6.15 -9.21
N LYS A 127 4.85 7.47 -8.98
CA LYS A 127 5.96 8.40 -9.27
C LYS A 127 7.19 8.09 -8.42
N ILE A 128 7.00 7.89 -7.12
CA ILE A 128 8.08 7.60 -6.16
C ILE A 128 8.81 6.31 -6.53
N PHE A 129 8.08 5.21 -6.72
CA PHE A 129 8.69 3.92 -7.04
C PHE A 129 9.38 3.95 -8.40
N ARG A 130 8.77 4.61 -9.40
CA ARG A 130 9.41 4.83 -10.71
C ARG A 130 10.71 5.62 -10.57
N HIS A 131 10.73 6.67 -9.75
CA HIS A 131 11.92 7.48 -9.51
C HIS A 131 13.04 6.63 -8.89
N CYS A 132 12.74 5.94 -7.80
CA CYS A 132 13.71 5.10 -7.07
C CYS A 132 14.27 3.98 -7.96
N ALA A 133 13.40 3.30 -8.71
CA ALA A 133 13.78 2.25 -9.64
C ALA A 133 14.68 2.75 -10.79
N ARG A 134 14.41 3.95 -11.34
CA ARG A 134 15.17 4.54 -12.45
C ARG A 134 16.49 5.13 -12.01
N ARG A 135 16.51 5.80 -10.85
CA ARG A 135 17.70 6.48 -10.31
C ARG A 135 18.60 5.56 -9.50
N ARG A 136 18.15 4.33 -9.22
CA ARG A 136 18.87 3.34 -8.39
C ARG A 136 19.15 3.87 -6.98
N VAL A 137 18.15 4.49 -6.37
CA VAL A 137 18.20 5.01 -5.00
C VAL A 137 17.17 4.30 -4.13
N ASN A 138 17.47 4.15 -2.84
CA ASN A 138 16.53 3.59 -1.88
C ASN A 138 15.42 4.59 -1.57
N LEU A 139 14.21 4.06 -1.34
CA LEU A 139 13.12 4.79 -0.68
C LEU A 139 13.13 4.47 0.80
N TYR A 140 12.92 5.46 1.65
CA TYR A 140 12.88 5.30 3.10
C TYR A 140 11.58 5.81 3.68
N TYR A 141 11.12 5.17 4.75
CA TYR A 141 9.94 5.55 5.52
C TYR A 141 10.37 6.15 6.87
N ARG A 142 9.67 7.19 7.32
CA ARG A 142 9.90 7.87 8.60
C ARG A 142 8.60 8.37 9.22
#